data_AF-A0A832KAL8-F1
#
_entry.id   AF-A0A832KAL8-F1
#
_cell.length_a   1.000
_cell.length_b   1.000
_cell.length_c   1.000
_cell.angle_alpha   90.00
_cell.angle_beta   90.00
_cell.angle_gamma   90.00
#
_symmetry.space_group_name_H-M   'P 1'
#
loop_
_entity.id
_entity.type
_entity.pdbx_description
1 polymer ?
#
loop_
_entity_poly.entity_id
_entity_poly.type
_entity_poly.pdbx_seq_one_letter_code
_entity_poly.pdbx_strand_id
1 'polypeptide(L)' 'MTAQVLIGLLEEMMDLKLQHFAETQLKLTPEVSRLLQEKRETDRRRLDQIRAELIRILEG' A
#
# COMPACT_ATOMS: atom_id res chain seq x y z
N MET A 1 -2.47 -18.94 12.30
CA MET A 1 -2.85 -17.64 11.71
C MET A 1 -4.28 -17.73 11.21
N THR A 2 -5.10 -16.68 11.34
CA THR A 2 -6.53 -16.73 11.01
C THR A 2 -6.82 -16.13 9.62
N ALA A 3 -7.90 -16.59 8.99
CA ALA A 3 -8.38 -16.02 7.73
C ALA A 3 -8.67 -14.50 7.82
N GLN A 4 -8.99 -13.99 9.02
CA GLN A 4 -9.20 -12.55 9.23
C GLN A 4 -7.93 -11.73 8.98
N VAL A 5 -6.76 -12.23 9.39
CA VAL A 5 -5.48 -11.54 9.15
C VAL A 5 -5.18 -11.51 7.66
N LEU A 6 -5.40 -12.62 6.95
CA LEU A 6 -5.21 -12.70 5.51
C LEU A 6 -6.11 -11.70 4.76
N ILE A 7 -7.40 -11.67 5.11
CA ILE A 7 -8.36 -10.74 4.49
C ILE A 7 -7.95 -9.29 4.75
N GLY A 8 -7.59 -8.94 6.00
CA GLY A 8 -7.17 -7.58 6.34
C GLY A 8 -5.93 -7.13 5.56
N LEU A 9 -4.96 -8.01 5.35
CA LEU A 9 -3.77 -7.71 4.53
C LEU A 9 -4.13 -7.48 3.06
N LEU A 10 -5.09 -8.23 2.52
CA LEU A 10 -5.55 -8.04 1.14
C LEU A 10 -6.33 -6.74 0.97
N GLU A 11 -7.21 -6.41 1.91
CA GLU A 11 -7.95 -5.14 1.94
C GLU A 11 -6.99 -3.96 2.00
N GLU A 12 -6.03 -3.98 2.92
CA GLU A 12 -5.03 -2.92 3.04
C GLU A 12 -4.17 -2.78 1.78
N MET A 13 -3.78 -3.90 1.16
CA MET A 13 -3.06 -3.87 -0.11
C MET A 13 -3.87 -3.20 -1.23
N MET A 14 -5.18 -3.49 -1.33
CA MET A 14 -6.05 -2.89 -2.33
C MET A 14 -6.20 -1.39 -2.10
N ASP A 15 -6.45 -0.96 -0.87
CA ASP A 15 -6.59 0.45 -0.51
C ASP A 15 -5.34 1.25 -0.88
N LEU A 16 -4.15 0.77 -0.53
CA LEU A 16 -2.88 1.42 -0.88
C LEU A 16 -2.69 1.55 -2.40
N LYS A 17 -3.03 0.51 -3.16
CA LYS A 17 -2.91 0.53 -4.63
C LYS A 17 -3.92 1.48 -5.28
N LEU A 18 -5.15 1.53 -4.77
CA LEU A 18 -6.18 2.46 -5.25
C LEU A 18 -5.80 3.91 -4.95
N GLN A 19 -5.30 4.19 -3.74
CA GLN A 19 -4.78 5.50 -3.38
C GLN A 19 -3.64 5.92 -4.31
N HIS A 20 -2.67 5.04 -4.55
CA HIS A 20 -1.58 5.32 -5.48
C HIS A 20 -2.08 5.68 -6.88
N PHE A 21 -3.05 4.92 -7.40
CA PHE A 21 -3.66 5.21 -8.69
C PHE A 21 -4.38 6.57 -8.70
N ALA A 22 -5.17 6.87 -7.67
CA ALA A 22 -5.86 8.15 -7.55
C ALA A 22 -4.87 9.33 -7.53
N GLU A 23 -3.76 9.21 -6.80
CA GLU A 23 -2.72 10.24 -6.76
C GLU A 23 -2.07 10.53 -8.11
N THR A 24 -1.96 9.53 -9.00
CA THR A 24 -1.38 9.75 -10.33
C THR A 24 -2.28 10.59 -11.23
N GLN A 25 -3.56 10.72 -10.91
CA GLN A 25 -4.53 11.50 -11.68
C GLN A 25 -4.70 12.95 -11.18
N LEU A 26 -4.11 13.28 -10.03
CA LEU A 26 -4.24 14.61 -9.45
C LEU A 26 -3.34 15.63 -10.18
N LYS A 27 -3.86 16.84 -10.39
CA LYS A 27 -3.04 18.00 -10.77
C LYS A 27 -2.46 18.61 -9.51
N LEU A 28 -1.17 18.40 -9.30
CA LEU A 28 -0.51 18.71 -8.03
C LEU A 28 0.28 20.02 -8.11
N THR A 29 0.20 20.82 -7.04
CA THR A 29 1.16 21.90 -6.81
C THR A 29 2.52 21.30 -6.38
N PRO A 30 3.63 22.03 -6.51
CA PRO A 30 4.96 21.52 -6.14
C PRO A 30 5.07 21.05 -4.68
N GLU A 31 4.41 21.73 -3.75
CA GLU A 31 4.37 21.39 -2.32
C GLU A 31 3.63 20.07 -2.07
N VAL A 32 2.45 19.90 -2.68
CA VAL A 32 1.67 18.66 -2.59
C VAL A 32 2.40 17.51 -3.30
N SER A 33 3.17 17.79 -4.35
CA SER A 33 3.98 16.79 -5.05
C SER A 33 5.08 16.20 -4.15
N ARG A 34 5.76 17.03 -3.35
CA ARG A 34 6.77 16.56 -2.38
C ARG A 34 6.14 15.72 -1.28
N LEU A 35 5.04 16.19 -0.70
CA LEU A 35 4.30 15.47 0.32
C LEU A 35 3.83 14.10 -0.19
N LEU A 36 3.29 14.05 -1.41
CA LEU A 36 2.87 12.80 -2.04
C LEU A 36 4.04 11.87 -2.36
N GLN A 37 5.22 12.40 -2.67
CA GLN A 37 6.40 11.56 -2.87
C GLN A 37 6.82 10.85 -1.57
N GLU A 38 6.85 11.57 -0.45
CA GLU A 38 7.14 10.99 0.87
C GLU A 38 6.09 9.94 1.27
N LYS A 39 4.82 10.25 1.01
CA LYS A 39 3.69 9.33 1.23
C LYS A 39 3.84 8.04 0.40
N ARG A 40 4.13 8.16 -0.90
CA ARG A 40 4.35 7.01 -1.80
C ARG A 40 5.51 6.12 -1.35
N GLU A 41 6.55 6.70 -0.78
CA GLU A 41 7.67 5.90 -0.26
C GLU A 41 7.26 5.11 0.98
N THR A 42 6.49 5.72 1.87
CA THR A 42 5.92 5.04 3.04
C THR A 42 4.96 3.91 2.63
N ASP A 43 4.05 4.18 1.69
CA ASP A 43 3.10 3.20 1.16
C ASP A 43 3.82 2.02 0.49
N ARG A 44 4.91 2.29 -0.25
CA ARG A 44 5.72 1.24 -0.88
C ARG A 44 6.31 0.31 0.17
N ARG A 45 6.91 0.86 1.24
CA ARG A 45 7.44 0.04 2.35
C ARG A 45 6.34 -0.80 3.00
N ARG A 46 5.14 -0.25 3.15
CA ARG A 46 3.99 -0.99 3.70
C ARG A 46 3.53 -2.12 2.76
N LEU A 47 3.45 -1.87 1.46
CA LEU A 47 3.15 -2.90 0.46
C LEU A 47 4.18 -4.04 0.46
N ASP A 48 5.46 -3.73 0.67
CA ASP A 48 6.50 -4.74 0.78
C ASP A 48 6.34 -5.61 2.03
N GLN A 49 5.99 -5.01 3.17
CA GLN A 49 5.66 -5.74 4.40
C GLN A 49 4.43 -6.64 4.22
N ILE A 50 3.35 -6.11 3.67
CA ILE A 50 2.13 -6.88 3.39
C ILE A 50 2.46 -8.05 2.46
N ARG A 51 3.25 -7.82 1.41
CA ARG A 51 3.67 -8.88 0.50
C ARG A 51 4.46 -9.97 1.23
N ALA A 52 5.44 -9.59 2.04
CA ALA A 52 6.26 -10.55 2.79
C ALA A 52 5.40 -11.38 3.77
N GLU A 53 4.45 -10.74 4.44
CA GLU A 53 3.50 -11.42 5.31
C GLU A 53 2.61 -12.39 4.51
N LEU A 54 2.01 -11.94 3.40
CA LEU A 54 1.18 -12.77 2.52
C LEU A 54 1.93 -14.00 1.99
N ILE A 55 3.17 -13.83 1.52
CA ILE A 55 4.02 -14.94 1.08
C ILE A 55 4.21 -15.93 2.22
N ARG A 56 4.56 -15.45 3.43
CA ARG A 56 4.72 -16.30 4.60
C ARG A 56 3.43 -17.06 4.95
N ILE A 57 2.25 -16.45 4.82
CA ILE A 57 0.96 -17.12 5.08
C ILE A 57 0.75 -18.28 4.09
N LEU A 58 1.07 -18.04 2.81
CA LEU A 58 0.81 -18.97 1.73
C LEU A 58 1.83 -20.12 1.66
N GLU A 59 3.07 -19.87 2.09
CA GLU A 59 4.14 -20.87 2.13
C GLU A 59 4.07 -21.77 3.39
N GLY A 60 3.44 -21.31 4.48
CA GLY A 60 3.24 -22.08 5.72
C GLY A 60 4.24 -21.75 6.82
#